data_AF-A0A367GN13-F1
#
_entry.id   AF-A0A367GN13-F1
#
_cell.length_a   1.000
_cell.length_b   1.000
_cell.length_c   1.000
_cell.angle_alpha   90.00
_cell.angle_beta   90.00
_cell.angle_gamma   90.00
#
_symmetry.space_group_name_H-M   'P 1'
#
loop_
_entity.id
_entity.type
_entity.pdbx_description
1 polymer ?
#
loop_
_entity_poly.entity_id
_entity_poly.type
_entity_poly.pdbx_seq_one_letter_code
_entity_poly.pdbx_strand_id
1 'polypeptide(L)'
;MLIKFRFIILILIAPIAGFSQRLGLIKTADFADGKLSGIPFSAQLNESYAAVIKSDTVRFPGSKSLRLEMRYQDYSLLKRRAEYADSLIKQGERWYGLSIFTPKTYVADTVPEILTQFHAKDQSDPFNSPNVALQVKNGRYSIRVAWSTDGITKSTFFHMMAGL
;
A
#
# COMPACT_ATOMS: atom_id res chain seq x y z
N MET A 1 16.80 -7.32 21.86
CA MET A 1 17.40 -6.52 20.78
C MET A 1 16.45 -5.38 20.44
N LEU A 2 16.80 -4.12 20.76
CA LEU A 2 15.93 -2.95 20.55
C LEU A 2 16.24 -2.34 19.17
N ILE A 3 15.31 -2.42 18.22
CA ILE A 3 15.44 -1.75 16.92
C ILE A 3 14.81 -0.36 17.05
N LYS A 4 15.64 0.69 16.94
CA LYS A 4 15.18 2.09 16.92
C LYS A 4 14.71 2.43 15.51
N PHE A 5 13.41 2.71 15.33
CA PHE A 5 12.89 3.30 14.11
C PHE A 5 13.06 4.82 14.17
N ARG A 6 13.87 5.39 13.26
CA ARG A 6 13.92 6.83 13.03
C ARG A 6 13.05 7.14 11.82
N PHE A 7 11.92 7.81 12.06
CA PHE A 7 11.09 8.34 10.98
C PHE A 7 11.65 9.71 10.57
N ILE A 8 12.16 9.80 9.35
CA ILE A 8 12.41 11.08 8.68
C ILE A 8 11.26 11.27 7.70
N ILE A 9 10.41 12.27 7.96
CA ILE A 9 9.41 12.71 6.99
C ILE A 9 10.16 13.56 5.96
N LEU A 10 10.48 12.96 4.82
CA LEU A 10 11.10 13.66 3.70
C LEU A 10 9.99 14.14 2.76
N ILE A 11 9.67 15.44 2.78
CA ILE A 11 8.81 16.07 1.78
C ILE A 11 9.70 16.43 0.59
N LEU A 12 9.79 15.54 -0.40
CA LEU A 12 10.47 15.82 -1.67
C LEU A 12 9.47 16.41 -2.66
N ILE A 13 9.69 17.68 -3.03
CA ILE A 13 9.02 18.34 -4.14
C ILE A 13 10.04 18.38 -5.29
N ALA A 14 9.94 17.49 -6.27
CA ALA A 14 10.73 17.57 -7.50
C ALA A 14 10.03 16.89 -8.70
N PRO A 15 10.18 17.41 -9.92
CA PRO A 15 9.63 16.83 -11.14
C PRO A 15 10.32 15.49 -11.48
N ILE A 16 9.51 14.50 -11.88
CA ILE A 16 9.83 13.05 -11.80
C ILE A 16 10.65 12.49 -12.97
N ALA A 17 10.98 13.27 -13.99
CA ALA A 17 11.78 12.76 -15.11
C ALA A 17 13.28 12.65 -14.73
N GLY A 18 13.72 11.48 -14.25
CA GLY A 18 15.14 11.13 -14.07
C GLY A 18 15.62 10.82 -12.65
N PHE A 19 14.75 10.89 -11.63
CA PHE A 19 15.16 10.71 -10.24
C PHE A 19 15.42 9.24 -9.83
N SER A 20 14.97 8.28 -10.64
CA SER A 20 15.00 6.86 -10.27
C SER A 20 16.40 6.25 -10.13
N GLN A 21 17.40 6.74 -10.88
CA GLN A 21 18.74 6.12 -10.87
C GLN A 21 19.66 6.64 -9.74
N ARG A 22 19.41 7.83 -9.18
CA ARG A 22 20.28 8.42 -8.14
C ARG A 22 20.05 7.90 -6.72
N LEU A 23 18.91 7.26 -6.45
CA LEU A 23 18.54 6.78 -5.11
C LEU A 23 18.69 5.26 -4.90
N GLY A 24 19.17 4.52 -5.90
CA GLY A 24 19.17 3.05 -5.83
C GLY A 24 17.76 2.47 -5.74
N LEU A 25 16.78 3.13 -6.37
CA LEU A 25 15.39 2.65 -6.41
C LEU A 25 15.34 1.30 -7.14
N ILE A 26 14.87 0.28 -6.41
CA ILE A 26 14.82 -1.10 -6.91
C ILE A 26 13.63 -1.27 -7.86
N LYS A 27 12.49 -0.65 -7.54
CA LYS A 27 11.27 -0.64 -8.36
C LYS A 27 10.46 0.64 -8.11
N THR A 28 9.78 1.11 -9.15
CA THR A 28 8.89 2.28 -9.09
C THR A 28 7.68 2.04 -10.00
N ALA A 29 6.55 2.66 -9.67
CA ALA A 29 5.40 2.77 -10.54
C ALA A 29 4.94 4.23 -10.52
N ASP A 30 5.21 4.96 -11.59
CA ASP A 30 4.82 6.38 -11.75
C ASP A 30 3.55 6.56 -12.60
N PHE A 31 3.07 5.47 -13.21
CA PHE A 31 1.88 5.39 -14.05
C PHE A 31 1.90 6.30 -15.28
N ALA A 32 3.06 6.87 -15.66
CA ALA A 32 3.16 7.89 -16.69
C ALA A 32 2.65 7.38 -18.06
N ASP A 33 2.88 6.11 -18.37
CA ASP A 33 2.45 5.46 -19.61
C ASP A 33 0.92 5.29 -19.73
N GLY A 34 0.19 5.37 -18.61
CA GLY A 34 -1.25 5.17 -18.55
C GLY A 34 -1.72 3.74 -18.70
N LYS A 35 -0.84 2.74 -18.56
CA LYS A 35 -1.17 1.33 -18.80
C LYS A 35 -0.96 0.50 -17.55
N LEU A 36 -1.93 -0.36 -17.23
CA LEU A 36 -1.80 -1.32 -16.13
C LEU A 36 -0.66 -2.32 -16.38
N SER A 37 -0.35 -2.62 -17.65
CA SER A 37 0.75 -3.50 -18.05
C SER A 37 2.13 -2.92 -17.75
N GLY A 38 2.24 -1.60 -17.52
CA GLY A 38 3.49 -0.93 -17.15
C GLY A 38 3.83 -1.05 -15.66
N ILE A 39 2.94 -1.62 -14.84
CA ILE A 39 3.16 -1.76 -13.40
C ILE A 39 4.08 -2.97 -13.13
N PRO A 40 5.25 -2.80 -12.49
CA PRO A 40 6.23 -3.87 -12.28
C PRO A 40 5.89 -4.79 -11.09
N PHE A 41 4.61 -4.93 -10.80
CA PHE A 41 4.05 -5.69 -9.67
C PHE A 41 2.98 -6.65 -10.19
N SER A 42 2.81 -7.78 -9.50
CA SER A 42 1.80 -8.78 -9.87
C SER A 42 0.42 -8.32 -9.43
N ALA A 43 -0.51 -8.22 -10.37
CA ALA A 43 -1.90 -7.85 -10.08
C ALA A 43 -2.64 -9.01 -9.37
N GLN A 44 -3.34 -8.68 -8.29
CA GLN A 44 -4.26 -9.55 -7.56
C GLN A 44 -5.64 -8.88 -7.55
N LEU A 45 -6.29 -8.90 -8.70
CA LEU A 45 -7.56 -8.24 -8.96
C LEU A 45 -8.65 -9.30 -9.11
N ASN A 46 -9.76 -9.14 -8.40
CA ASN A 46 -10.90 -10.05 -8.51
C ASN A 46 -11.92 -9.60 -9.55
N GLU A 47 -11.95 -8.30 -9.87
CA GLU A 47 -12.92 -7.69 -10.76
C GLU A 47 -12.24 -6.88 -11.86
N SER A 48 -12.85 -6.81 -13.03
CA SER A 48 -12.29 -6.11 -14.20
C SER A 48 -12.18 -4.59 -14.00
N TYR A 49 -13.03 -3.99 -13.16
CA TYR A 49 -12.97 -2.58 -12.81
C TYR A 49 -12.08 -2.28 -11.60
N ALA A 50 -11.52 -3.31 -10.96
CA ALA A 50 -10.82 -3.15 -9.69
C ALA A 50 -9.56 -2.28 -9.79
N ALA A 51 -9.01 -2.10 -10.99
CA ALA A 51 -7.85 -1.27 -11.24
C ALA A 51 -8.03 -0.46 -12.54
N VAL A 52 -7.81 0.85 -12.46
CA VAL A 52 -7.82 1.75 -13.63
C VAL A 52 -6.75 2.82 -13.45
N ILE A 53 -6.03 3.17 -14.52
CA ILE A 53 -5.17 4.37 -14.50
C ILE A 53 -6.01 5.61 -14.80
N LYS A 54 -5.94 6.62 -13.94
CA LYS A 54 -6.70 7.87 -14.00
C LYS A 54 -5.77 9.07 -14.06
N SER A 55 -6.21 10.16 -14.70
CA SER A 55 -5.45 11.42 -14.82
C SER A 55 -6.14 12.60 -14.13
N ASP A 56 -7.38 12.43 -13.68
CA ASP A 56 -8.27 13.45 -13.12
C ASP A 56 -8.33 13.45 -11.58
N THR A 57 -7.87 12.37 -10.94
CA THR A 57 -7.94 12.17 -9.48
C THR A 57 -6.57 12.15 -8.80
N VAL A 58 -5.64 13.00 -9.25
CA VAL A 58 -4.22 12.95 -8.85
C VAL A 58 -3.82 14.09 -7.90
N ARG A 59 -2.82 13.80 -7.04
CA ARG A 59 -2.15 14.78 -6.15
C ARG A 59 -1.38 15.86 -6.94
N PHE A 60 -0.94 15.56 -8.16
CA PHE A 60 -0.17 16.48 -9.00
C PHE A 60 -0.83 16.63 -10.39
N PRO A 61 -1.20 17.87 -10.80
CA PRO A 61 -1.75 18.12 -12.14
C PRO A 61 -0.84 17.57 -13.25
N GLY A 62 -1.44 16.91 -14.25
CA GLY A 62 -0.72 16.32 -15.38
C GLY A 62 -0.08 14.95 -15.12
N SER A 63 -0.15 14.43 -13.88
CA SER A 63 0.28 13.07 -13.56
C SER A 63 -0.88 12.07 -13.71
N LYS A 64 -0.55 10.78 -13.76
CA LYS A 64 -1.53 9.68 -13.70
C LYS A 64 -1.41 8.95 -12.36
N SER A 65 -2.48 8.32 -11.91
CA SER A 65 -2.49 7.45 -10.72
C SER A 65 -3.23 6.16 -10.98
N LEU A 66 -2.87 5.13 -10.22
CA LEU A 66 -3.67 3.93 -10.09
C LEU A 66 -4.85 4.19 -9.15
N ARG A 67 -6.07 4.04 -9.66
CA ARG A 67 -7.28 3.90 -8.85
C ARG A 67 -7.52 2.41 -8.62
N LEU A 68 -7.64 2.05 -7.35
CA LEU A 68 -8.13 0.74 -6.92
C LEU A 68 -9.56 0.89 -6.39
N GLU A 69 -10.45 -0.01 -6.79
CA GLU A 69 -11.86 0.02 -6.42
C GLU A 69 -12.34 -1.38 -6.02
N MET A 70 -13.10 -1.44 -4.94
CA MET A 70 -13.90 -2.60 -4.56
C MET A 70 -15.30 -2.10 -4.26
N ARG A 71 -16.32 -2.86 -4.67
CA ARG A 71 -17.72 -2.50 -4.41
C ARG A 71 -18.30 -3.41 -3.34
N TYR A 72 -19.31 -2.90 -2.65
CA TYR A 72 -20.00 -3.67 -1.60
C TYR A 72 -20.67 -4.94 -2.12
N GLN A 73 -21.02 -5.00 -3.41
CA GLN A 73 -21.66 -6.17 -3.99
C GLN A 73 -20.67 -7.28 -4.36
N ASP A 74 -19.36 -7.00 -4.29
CA ASP A 74 -18.28 -7.92 -4.68
C ASP A 74 -17.97 -8.92 -3.56
N TYR A 75 -18.83 -8.93 -2.53
CA TYR A 75 -18.70 -9.69 -1.31
C TYR A 75 -18.93 -11.18 -1.56
N SER A 76 -17.92 -11.87 -2.08
CA SER A 76 -17.68 -13.26 -1.70
C SER A 76 -16.59 -13.30 -0.64
N LEU A 77 -16.78 -14.11 0.41
CA LEU A 77 -15.89 -14.19 1.58
C LEU A 77 -14.42 -14.49 1.22
N LEU A 78 -14.16 -14.98 0.00
CA LEU A 78 -12.86 -15.42 -0.47
C LEU A 78 -12.18 -14.46 -1.47
N LYS A 79 -12.84 -13.36 -1.90
CA LYS A 79 -12.37 -12.50 -3.01
C LYS A 79 -12.27 -11.01 -2.68
N ARG A 80 -12.01 -10.64 -1.42
CA ARG A 80 -11.87 -9.23 -1.01
C ARG A 80 -10.46 -8.70 -1.29
N ARG A 81 -10.11 -8.53 -2.57
CA ARG A 81 -8.80 -7.99 -2.94
C ARG A 81 -8.79 -7.25 -4.27
N ALA A 82 -8.17 -6.07 -4.25
CA ALA A 82 -7.73 -5.33 -5.42
C ALA A 82 -6.33 -4.80 -5.10
N GLU A 83 -5.30 -5.59 -5.37
CA GLU A 83 -3.92 -5.30 -4.93
C GLU A 83 -2.91 -5.49 -6.05
N TYR A 84 -1.76 -4.83 -5.91
CA TYR A 84 -0.55 -5.15 -6.64
C TYR A 84 0.49 -5.63 -5.64
N ALA A 85 1.05 -6.81 -5.90
CA ALA A 85 1.95 -7.50 -5.00
C ALA A 85 3.34 -7.61 -5.61
N ASP A 86 4.35 -7.54 -4.74
CA ASP A 86 5.72 -7.89 -5.10
C ASP A 86 6.18 -9.08 -4.28
N SER A 87 6.96 -9.94 -4.92
CA SER A 87 7.64 -11.06 -4.28
C SER A 87 9.10 -10.72 -3.98
N LEU A 88 9.45 -9.46 -3.71
CA LEU A 88 10.85 -9.08 -3.46
C LEU A 88 11.36 -9.72 -2.16
N ILE A 89 11.99 -10.88 -2.30
CA ILE A 89 12.68 -11.63 -1.25
C ILE A 89 14.14 -11.18 -1.21
N LYS A 90 14.43 -10.08 -0.49
CA LYS A 90 15.82 -9.81 -0.10
C LYS A 90 15.85 -9.28 1.33
N GLN A 91 16.51 -10.03 2.22
CA GLN A 91 16.79 -9.61 3.58
C GLN A 91 17.55 -8.27 3.60
N GLY A 92 17.37 -7.52 4.67
CA GLY A 92 18.03 -6.23 4.92
C GLY A 92 17.06 -5.06 5.01
N GLU A 93 17.62 -3.91 5.38
CA GLU A 93 16.86 -2.66 5.49
C GLU A 93 16.36 -2.18 4.12
N ARG A 94 15.12 -1.70 4.09
CA ARG A 94 14.46 -1.20 2.88
C ARG A 94 13.64 0.03 3.20
N TRP A 95 13.59 0.91 2.22
CA TRP A 95 12.81 2.13 2.25
C TRP A 95 11.70 2.04 1.22
N TYR A 96 10.48 2.36 1.64
CA TYR A 96 9.28 2.34 0.80
C TYR A 96 8.66 3.73 0.80
N GLY A 97 8.27 4.20 -0.38
CA GLY A 97 7.55 5.44 -0.56
C GLY A 97 6.25 5.18 -1.31
N LEU A 98 5.15 5.78 -0.83
CA LEU A 98 3.87 5.74 -1.49
C LEU A 98 3.14 7.08 -1.32
N SER A 99 2.27 7.40 -2.28
CA SER A 99 1.34 8.53 -2.18
C SER A 99 -0.07 8.00 -2.34
N ILE A 100 -0.89 8.15 -1.30
CA ILE A 100 -2.29 7.73 -1.29
C ILE A 100 -3.17 8.96 -1.42
N PHE A 101 -4.23 8.84 -2.22
CA PHE A 101 -5.29 9.81 -2.30
C PHE A 101 -6.62 9.12 -1.97
N THR A 102 -7.33 9.66 -0.98
CA THR A 102 -8.68 9.22 -0.63
C THR A 102 -9.67 10.28 -1.14
N PRO A 103 -10.64 9.91 -2.00
CA PRO A 103 -11.55 10.88 -2.59
C PRO A 103 -12.46 11.50 -1.53
N LYS A 104 -12.93 12.73 -1.76
CA LYS A 104 -13.90 13.40 -0.85
C LYS A 104 -15.22 12.64 -0.69
N THR A 105 -15.54 11.77 -1.64
CA THR A 105 -16.71 10.89 -1.63
C THR A 105 -16.47 9.59 -0.86
N TYR A 106 -15.27 9.38 -0.31
CA TYR A 106 -14.98 8.23 0.54
C TYR A 106 -15.82 8.30 1.81
N VAL A 107 -16.54 7.21 2.09
CA VAL A 107 -17.32 7.05 3.31
C VAL A 107 -16.52 6.13 4.22
N ALA A 108 -16.20 6.61 5.41
CA ALA A 108 -15.46 5.81 6.38
C ALA A 108 -16.28 4.59 6.82
N ASP A 109 -15.65 3.41 6.79
CA ASP A 109 -16.19 2.18 7.35
C ASP A 109 -15.59 1.88 8.74
N THR A 110 -16.37 1.18 9.56
CA THR A 110 -15.95 0.56 10.82
C THR A 110 -15.06 -0.66 10.60
N VAL A 111 -15.13 -1.29 9.44
CA VAL A 111 -14.24 -2.38 9.03
C VAL A 111 -12.91 -1.78 8.57
N PRO A 112 -11.76 -2.29 9.05
CA PRO A 112 -10.47 -1.80 8.61
C PRO A 112 -10.20 -2.16 7.14
N GLU A 113 -9.86 -1.16 6.34
CA GLU A 113 -9.37 -1.33 4.97
C GLU A 113 -7.85 -1.21 4.94
N ILE A 114 -7.17 -2.20 4.35
CA ILE A 114 -5.72 -2.20 4.22
C ILE A 114 -5.34 -1.51 2.91
N LEU A 115 -4.55 -0.45 3.00
CA LEU A 115 -4.10 0.33 1.85
C LEU A 115 -2.73 -0.15 1.35
N THR A 116 -1.91 -0.69 2.25
CA THR A 116 -0.60 -1.27 1.94
C THR A 116 -0.23 -2.27 3.03
N GLN A 117 0.37 -3.39 2.64
CA GLN A 117 0.77 -4.43 3.57
C GLN A 117 2.07 -5.11 3.19
N PHE A 118 2.77 -5.59 4.21
CA PHE A 118 3.97 -6.40 4.10
C PHE A 118 3.70 -7.75 4.75
N HIS A 119 3.84 -8.80 3.96
CA HIS A 119 3.71 -10.18 4.39
C HIS A 119 5.09 -10.81 4.51
N ALA A 120 5.38 -11.43 5.65
CA ALA A 120 6.42 -12.43 5.71
C ALA A 120 5.94 -13.64 4.92
N LYS A 121 6.78 -14.13 4.00
CA LYS A 121 6.49 -15.36 3.27
C LYS A 121 6.68 -16.54 4.23
N ASP A 122 5.61 -16.93 4.91
CA ASP A 122 5.56 -18.21 5.61
C ASP A 122 4.94 -19.25 4.65
N GLN A 123 5.69 -20.29 4.32
CA GLN A 123 5.20 -21.37 3.45
C GLN A 123 4.29 -22.35 4.19
N SER A 124 4.28 -22.30 5.53
CA SER A 124 3.51 -23.21 6.38
C SER A 124 2.10 -22.71 6.71
N ASP A 125 1.84 -21.39 6.61
CA ASP A 125 0.52 -20.80 6.81
C ASP A 125 0.10 -19.94 5.61
N PRO A 126 -0.78 -20.45 4.72
CA PRO A 126 -1.25 -19.69 3.57
C PRO A 126 -2.19 -18.53 3.93
N PHE A 127 -2.60 -18.40 5.20
CA PHE A 127 -3.55 -17.38 5.67
C PHE A 127 -2.94 -16.40 6.68
N ASN A 128 -1.61 -16.27 6.69
CA ASN A 128 -0.96 -15.41 7.68
C ASN A 128 -1.39 -13.94 7.53
N SER A 129 -1.54 -13.30 8.68
CA SER A 129 -1.79 -11.87 8.80
C SER A 129 -0.57 -11.05 8.38
N PRO A 130 -0.74 -9.88 7.75
CA PRO A 130 0.39 -9.03 7.40
C PRO A 130 1.16 -8.56 8.64
N ASN A 131 2.48 -8.63 8.59
CA ASN A 131 3.37 -8.16 9.65
C ASN A 131 3.36 -6.65 9.79
N VAL A 132 3.19 -5.92 8.70
CA VAL A 132 3.02 -4.47 8.71
C VAL A 132 1.87 -4.14 7.78
N ALA A 133 0.93 -3.31 8.22
CA ALA A 133 -0.16 -2.84 7.39
C ALA A 133 -0.48 -1.37 7.68
N LEU A 134 -0.55 -0.56 6.63
CA LEU A 134 -1.19 0.75 6.68
C LEU A 134 -2.68 0.55 6.41
N GLN A 135 -3.52 1.02 7.32
CA GLN A 135 -4.96 0.80 7.31
C GLN A 135 -5.71 2.11 7.50
N VAL A 136 -6.93 2.16 7.00
CA VAL A 136 -7.93 3.17 7.37
C VAL A 136 -9.10 2.49 8.05
N LYS A 137 -9.52 3.03 9.20
CA LYS A 137 -10.69 2.56 9.97
C LYS A 137 -11.35 3.77 10.61
N ASN A 138 -12.67 3.91 10.46
CA ASN A 138 -13.40 5.08 10.95
C ASN A 138 -12.76 6.42 10.52
N GLY A 139 -12.26 6.48 9.28
CA GLY A 139 -11.60 7.66 8.72
C GLY A 139 -10.23 7.97 9.34
N ARG A 140 -9.67 7.08 10.17
CA ARG A 140 -8.36 7.25 10.81
C ARG A 140 -7.34 6.33 10.19
N TYR A 141 -6.19 6.88 9.83
CA TYR A 141 -5.06 6.10 9.38
C TYR A 141 -4.34 5.49 10.58
N SER A 142 -3.94 4.24 10.43
CA SER A 142 -3.10 3.57 11.41
C SER A 142 -2.10 2.64 10.74
N ILE A 143 -0.94 2.50 11.36
CA ILE A 143 0.04 1.47 11.02
C ILE A 143 -0.08 0.37 12.07
N ARG A 144 -0.53 -0.81 11.64
CA ARG A 144 -0.46 -2.02 12.45
C ARG A 144 0.88 -2.68 12.21
N VAL A 145 1.60 -2.97 13.27
CA VAL A 145 2.77 -3.83 13.22
C VAL A 145 2.50 -5.06 14.08
N ALA A 146 2.62 -6.23 13.48
CA ALA A 146 2.53 -7.53 14.10
C ALA A 146 3.88 -8.24 13.93
N TRP A 147 4.52 -8.54 15.05
CA TRP A 147 5.67 -9.42 15.12
C TRP A 147 5.31 -10.63 15.96
N SER A 148 5.81 -11.79 15.56
CA SER A 148 5.80 -12.99 16.38
C SER A 148 7.24 -13.24 16.81
N THR A 149 7.47 -13.38 18.12
CA THR A 149 8.75 -13.90 18.62
C THR A 149 8.67 -15.39 18.91
N ASP A 150 7.48 -15.90 19.25
CA ASP A 150 7.12 -17.32 19.38
C ASP A 150 5.58 -17.41 19.56
N GLY A 151 4.88 -18.11 18.66
CA GLY A 151 3.53 -18.68 18.89
C GLY A 151 2.28 -17.80 19.09
N ILE A 152 2.30 -16.61 19.68
CA ILE A 152 1.06 -15.81 19.92
C ILE A 152 1.29 -14.31 19.71
N THR A 153 0.39 -13.71 18.92
CA THR A 153 0.47 -12.39 18.29
C THR A 153 0.27 -11.23 19.28
N LYS A 154 1.25 -10.31 19.36
CA LYS A 154 1.02 -8.94 19.88
C LYS A 154 0.96 -7.98 18.68
N SER A 155 -0.22 -7.41 18.42
CA SER A 155 -0.38 -6.35 17.43
C SER A 155 -0.23 -4.99 18.12
N THR A 156 0.72 -4.18 17.67
CA THR A 156 0.84 -2.78 18.10
C THR A 156 0.27 -1.88 17.01
N PHE A 157 -0.62 -0.96 17.38
CA PHE A 157 -1.25 -0.01 16.47
C PHE A 157 -0.71 1.39 16.72
N PHE A 158 -0.14 2.02 15.70
CA PHE A 158 0.21 3.43 15.70
C PHE A 158 -0.88 4.19 14.95
N HIS A 159 -1.53 5.17 15.61
CA HIS A 159 -2.51 6.03 14.95
C HIS A 159 -1.77 7.24 14.37
N MET A 160 -1.91 7.47 13.05
CA MET A 160 -1.46 8.69 12.40
C MET A 160 -2.68 9.54 12.09
N MET A 161 -2.78 10.71 12.71
CA MET A 161 -3.75 11.72 12.33
C MET A 161 -3.23 12.39 11.04
N ALA A 162 -3.80 12.04 9.89
CA ALA A 162 -3.55 12.79 8.67
C ALA A 162 -4.36 14.10 8.76
N GLY A 163 -3.67 15.20 9.07
CA GLY A 163 -4.24 16.54 8.91
C GLY A 163 -4.42 16.84 7.43
N LEU A 164 -5.64 17.20 7.04
CA LEU A 164 -5.94 17.85 5.77
C LEU A 164 -5.50 19.31 5.82
#